data_AF-A0A943XES1-F1
#
_entry.id   AF-A0A943XES1-F1
#
_cell.length_a   1.000
_cell.length_b   1.000
_cell.length_c   1.000
_cell.angle_alpha   90.00
_cell.angle_beta   90.00
_cell.angle_gamma   90.00
#
_symmetry.space_group_name_H-M   'P 1'
#
loop_
_entity.id
_entity.type
_entity.pdbx_description
1 polymer ?
#
loop_
_entity_poly.entity_id
_entity_poly.type
_entity_poly.pdbx_seq_one_letter_code
_entity_poly.pdbx_strand_id
1 'polypeptide(L)'
;MAVLATRKSFLGSLGLFAGCSVLGTRFSGEPDVRFGVLSDVHLIKPGDEDTLVAAFKYFCDNAVDGVLIAGDIADTGRISELKRCVDAFNLVFPGGKRPDGGKVEKLFIYGNHDIWGCHWNKIHDPEAARRDGIGWDEKTPAKVWEEVVGEPYSDFWIKNVKGFTFIGAHWTRSDQFNGLGDFLKAHEKEIDPAKPFFYTQHSHPKDTCIGPWAWGRDNGASTKALSRYPNAVAFSGHSHYALTDERSVWQGAFTSINTSSLRYCSYDYSLRENINGNSHGFKKENRKHLMEQLNTKDSRHGMLVSVYGNNLVIERRDFMTGDSLGDDWVVSVPCKENMSFAARAAERSAPQFAADAKLSITREGNLLKLSFPRAKPVKKCRVFEYEVTATLLEDEVDLVQVQRRVMDPVFHKAESAADISASCVLSLAEIPIKGNTVFSVRPMDCFGLKGKALTASFNTETAKA
;
A
#
# COMPACT_ATOMS: atom_id res chain seq x y z
N MET A 1 35.40 3.93 -61.96
CA MET A 1 35.85 5.17 -61.31
C MET A 1 35.67 5.01 -59.81
N ALA A 2 36.78 5.00 -59.08
CA ALA A 2 36.79 4.91 -57.62
C ALA A 2 36.44 6.26 -56.99
N VAL A 3 35.65 6.27 -55.92
CA VAL A 3 35.81 7.21 -54.80
C VAL A 3 35.44 6.49 -53.50
N LEU A 4 36.33 6.60 -52.52
CA LEU A 4 36.26 6.03 -51.18
C LEU A 4 35.07 6.56 -50.38
N ALA A 5 34.48 5.71 -49.54
CA ALA A 5 33.63 6.12 -48.42
C ALA A 5 34.27 5.67 -47.09
N THR A 6 34.72 6.66 -46.32
CA THR A 6 35.38 6.53 -45.03
C THR A 6 34.40 6.38 -43.86
N ARG A 7 34.81 5.62 -42.84
CA ARG A 7 34.17 5.46 -41.52
C ARG A 7 33.90 6.79 -40.81
N LYS A 8 32.68 6.94 -40.27
CA LYS A 8 32.19 7.68 -39.07
C LYS A 8 30.65 7.70 -39.21
N SER A 9 29.80 7.51 -38.22
CA SER A 9 29.89 7.42 -36.76
C SER A 9 28.54 6.89 -36.28
N PHE A 10 28.54 5.81 -35.51
CA PHE A 10 27.38 5.31 -34.77
C PHE A 10 27.26 6.21 -33.52
N LEU A 11 26.28 7.12 -33.49
CA LEU A 11 25.95 7.88 -32.29
C LEU A 11 24.62 7.35 -31.78
N GLY A 12 24.72 6.52 -30.73
CA GLY A 12 23.60 6.02 -29.97
C GLY A 12 22.92 7.14 -29.21
N SER A 13 21.60 7.11 -29.23
CA SER A 13 20.72 7.82 -28.31
C SER A 13 20.83 7.18 -26.93
N LEU A 14 21.71 7.69 -26.07
CA LEU A 14 21.55 7.56 -24.62
C LEU A 14 20.42 8.50 -24.20
N GLY A 15 19.24 7.93 -23.96
CA GLY A 15 18.19 8.60 -23.20
C GLY A 15 18.65 8.76 -21.76
N LEU A 16 18.74 10.01 -21.30
CA LEU A 16 18.96 10.36 -19.90
C LEU A 16 17.81 9.79 -19.05
N PHE A 17 18.08 8.75 -18.27
CA PHE A 17 17.33 8.47 -17.04
C PHE A 17 17.86 9.40 -15.94
N ALA A 18 17.40 10.65 -15.95
CA ALA A 18 17.61 11.58 -14.85
C ALA A 18 16.45 11.44 -13.86
N GLY A 19 16.52 10.38 -13.04
CA GLY A 19 15.61 10.10 -11.93
C GLY A 19 16.40 9.63 -10.70
N CYS A 20 17.52 10.28 -10.41
CA CYS A 20 18.30 10.05 -9.19
C CYS A 20 18.53 11.40 -8.54
N SER A 21 17.62 11.84 -7.69
CA SER A 21 17.81 13.08 -6.93
C SER A 21 17.66 12.82 -5.44
N VAL A 22 18.82 12.95 -4.77
CA VAL A 22 19.09 13.14 -3.34
C VAL A 22 19.65 11.93 -2.56
N LEU A 23 19.31 10.67 -2.87
CA LEU A 23 19.79 9.52 -2.06
C LEU A 23 21.15 8.93 -2.41
N GLY A 24 21.66 9.14 -3.62
CA GLY A 24 23.02 8.72 -4.04
C GLY A 24 24.17 9.36 -3.23
N THR A 25 23.85 10.21 -2.24
CA THR A 25 24.81 10.84 -1.34
C THR A 25 24.87 10.21 0.06
N ARG A 26 23.91 9.35 0.47
CA ARG A 26 23.87 8.80 1.84
C ARG A 26 24.47 7.41 2.00
N PHE A 27 24.44 6.59 0.95
CA PHE A 27 25.02 5.25 0.94
C PHE A 27 25.82 5.07 -0.36
N SER A 28 27.10 4.72 -0.24
CA SER A 28 27.99 4.49 -1.37
C SER A 28 28.22 2.99 -1.59
N GLY A 29 28.15 2.52 -2.83
CA GLY A 29 28.41 1.14 -3.21
C GLY A 29 27.16 0.36 -3.61
N GLU A 30 27.34 -0.91 -3.98
CA GLU A 30 26.24 -1.84 -4.25
C GLU A 30 25.57 -2.29 -2.94
N PRO A 31 24.24 -2.46 -2.89
CA PRO A 31 23.57 -3.02 -1.74
C PRO A 31 23.96 -4.49 -1.49
N ASP A 32 24.00 -4.87 -0.21
CA ASP A 32 24.36 -6.21 0.23
C ASP A 32 23.32 -7.24 -0.22
N VAL A 33 22.04 -6.88 -0.17
CA VAL A 33 20.93 -7.63 -0.76
C VAL A 33 19.87 -6.66 -1.29
N ARG A 34 19.25 -7.01 -2.42
CA ARG A 34 18.12 -6.26 -2.97
C ARG A 34 16.96 -7.20 -3.26
N PHE A 35 15.73 -6.81 -2.95
CA PHE A 35 14.56 -7.63 -3.24
C PHE A 35 13.33 -6.79 -3.62
N GLY A 36 12.52 -7.33 -4.51
CA GLY A 36 11.22 -6.77 -4.84
C GLY A 36 10.16 -7.22 -3.83
N VAL A 37 9.21 -6.36 -3.50
CA VAL A 37 8.11 -6.67 -2.58
C VAL A 37 6.78 -6.35 -3.23
N LEU A 38 5.90 -7.34 -3.28
CA LEU A 38 4.54 -7.28 -3.79
C LEU A 38 3.58 -7.95 -2.80
N SER A 39 2.29 -7.74 -2.99
CA SER A 39 1.21 -8.43 -2.26
C SER A 39 -0.08 -8.30 -3.03
N ASP A 40 -1.07 -9.13 -2.70
CA ASP A 40 -2.45 -8.95 -3.15
C ASP A 40 -2.50 -8.80 -4.67
N VAL A 41 -1.95 -9.81 -5.35
CA VAL A 41 -1.87 -9.87 -6.81
C VAL A 41 -3.24 -10.17 -7.40
N HIS A 42 -4.03 -11.03 -6.74
CA HIS A 42 -5.41 -11.36 -7.10
C HIS A 42 -5.55 -11.74 -8.59
N LEU A 43 -4.81 -12.73 -9.05
CA LEU A 43 -4.96 -13.26 -10.40
C LEU A 43 -6.29 -14.02 -10.52
N ILE A 44 -7.04 -13.79 -11.61
CA ILE A 44 -8.32 -14.48 -11.88
C ILE A 44 -8.31 -15.13 -13.26
N LYS A 45 -7.92 -14.36 -14.28
CA LYS A 45 -7.99 -14.80 -15.69
C LYS A 45 -6.66 -14.53 -16.42
N PRO A 46 -6.41 -15.20 -17.56
CA PRO A 46 -5.23 -14.89 -18.37
C PRO A 46 -5.18 -13.41 -18.75
N GLY A 47 -3.97 -12.84 -18.74
CA GLY A 47 -3.70 -11.42 -18.95
C GLY A 47 -3.75 -10.57 -17.67
N ASP A 48 -4.29 -11.08 -16.55
CA ASP A 48 -4.18 -10.36 -15.27
C ASP A 48 -2.71 -10.30 -14.78
N GLU A 49 -1.87 -11.22 -15.24
CA GLU A 49 -0.44 -11.31 -14.92
C GLU A 49 0.44 -10.25 -15.61
N ASP A 50 -0.08 -9.45 -16.54
CA ASP A 50 0.73 -8.48 -17.30
C ASP A 50 1.45 -7.47 -16.40
N THR A 51 0.74 -6.94 -15.39
CA THR A 51 1.34 -6.04 -14.40
C THR A 51 2.36 -6.77 -13.52
N LEU A 52 2.09 -8.04 -13.16
CA LEU A 52 3.01 -8.85 -12.37
C LEU A 52 4.31 -9.10 -13.13
N VAL A 53 4.23 -9.43 -14.43
CA VAL A 53 5.39 -9.59 -15.31
C VAL A 53 6.15 -8.27 -15.44
N ALA A 54 5.46 -7.13 -15.59
CA ALA A 54 6.09 -5.83 -15.63
C ALA A 54 6.85 -5.51 -14.32
N ALA A 55 6.27 -5.84 -13.17
CA ALA A 55 6.93 -5.69 -11.87
C ALA A 55 8.17 -6.58 -11.74
N PHE A 56 8.07 -7.85 -12.14
CA PHE A 56 9.22 -8.75 -12.15
C PHE A 56 10.33 -8.27 -13.08
N LYS A 57 10.00 -7.74 -14.27
CA LYS A 57 11.00 -7.16 -15.18
C LYS A 57 11.70 -5.96 -14.54
N TYR A 58 10.94 -5.07 -13.91
CA TYR A 58 11.52 -3.94 -13.17
C TYR A 58 12.49 -4.42 -12.08
N PHE A 59 12.12 -5.46 -11.33
CA PHE A 59 13.01 -6.04 -10.32
C PHE A 59 14.26 -6.69 -10.94
N CYS A 60 14.11 -7.38 -12.08
CA CYS A 60 15.22 -7.98 -12.82
C CYS A 60 16.22 -6.92 -13.28
N ASP A 61 15.73 -5.83 -13.87
CA ASP A 61 16.52 -4.69 -14.34
C ASP A 61 17.26 -3.99 -13.18
N ASN A 62 16.72 -4.09 -11.97
CA ASN A 62 17.32 -3.58 -10.74
C ASN A 62 18.15 -4.64 -9.99
N ALA A 63 18.50 -5.77 -10.60
CA ALA A 63 19.37 -6.79 -10.01
C ALA A 63 18.92 -7.33 -8.65
N VAL A 64 17.61 -7.60 -8.47
CA VAL A 64 17.12 -8.21 -7.22
C VAL A 64 17.66 -9.63 -7.00
N ASP A 65 17.93 -9.98 -5.75
CA ASP A 65 18.33 -11.31 -5.28
C ASP A 65 17.12 -12.16 -4.82
N GLY A 66 15.94 -11.54 -4.70
CA GLY A 66 14.70 -12.23 -4.38
C GLY A 66 13.47 -11.41 -4.70
N VAL A 67 12.32 -12.08 -4.79
CA VAL A 67 11.01 -11.45 -4.93
C VAL A 67 10.09 -11.97 -3.85
N LEU A 68 9.62 -11.07 -3.00
CA LEU A 68 8.69 -11.32 -1.91
C LEU A 68 7.27 -11.04 -2.37
N ILE A 69 6.37 -12.00 -2.18
CA ILE A 69 4.93 -11.82 -2.39
C ILE A 69 4.22 -12.17 -1.10
N ALA A 70 3.67 -11.16 -0.43
CA ALA A 70 3.05 -11.28 0.88
C ALA A 70 1.60 -11.83 0.83
N GLY A 71 1.34 -12.83 -0.01
CA GLY A 71 0.06 -13.52 -0.10
C GLY A 71 -0.97 -12.89 -1.04
N ASP A 72 -2.12 -13.55 -1.13
CA ASP A 72 -3.23 -13.26 -2.04
C ASP A 72 -2.75 -13.21 -3.50
N ILE A 73 -2.07 -14.28 -3.90
CA ILE A 73 -1.63 -14.48 -5.28
C ILE A 73 -2.84 -14.78 -6.17
N ALA A 74 -3.65 -15.74 -5.73
CA ALA A 74 -4.91 -16.16 -6.33
C ALA A 74 -6.07 -15.35 -5.71
N ASP A 75 -7.02 -14.85 -6.53
CA ASP A 75 -8.24 -14.19 -6.00
C ASP A 75 -9.32 -15.21 -5.62
N THR A 76 -9.39 -16.34 -6.34
CA THR A 76 -10.43 -17.36 -6.12
C THR A 76 -9.86 -18.65 -5.55
N GLY A 77 -8.61 -18.60 -5.05
CA GLY A 77 -7.94 -19.72 -4.40
C GLY A 77 -7.67 -20.89 -5.35
N ARG A 78 -7.47 -20.62 -6.64
CA ARG A 78 -7.29 -21.68 -7.64
C ARG A 78 -5.82 -22.02 -7.89
N ILE A 79 -5.53 -23.32 -8.09
CA ILE A 79 -4.20 -23.83 -8.42
C ILE A 79 -3.73 -23.20 -9.75
N SER A 80 -4.64 -23.09 -10.72
CA SER A 80 -4.36 -22.40 -11.99
C SER A 80 -3.96 -20.92 -11.84
N GLU A 81 -4.46 -20.22 -10.82
CA GLU A 81 -4.08 -18.84 -10.50
C GLU A 81 -2.66 -18.76 -9.93
N LEU A 82 -2.34 -19.60 -8.94
CA LEU A 82 -0.99 -19.71 -8.38
C LEU A 82 0.03 -20.09 -9.47
N LYS A 83 -0.32 -21.05 -10.33
CA LYS A 83 0.55 -21.50 -11.42
C LYS A 83 0.89 -20.35 -12.36
N ARG A 84 -0.06 -19.47 -12.70
CA ARG A 84 0.23 -18.29 -13.53
C ARG A 84 1.23 -17.34 -12.88
N CYS A 85 1.18 -17.15 -11.57
CA CYS A 85 2.18 -16.35 -10.86
C CYS A 85 3.58 -16.98 -10.97
N VAL A 86 3.70 -18.30 -10.77
CA VAL A 86 4.98 -19.00 -10.91
C VAL A 86 5.48 -19.01 -12.36
N ASP A 87 4.58 -19.19 -13.33
CA ASP A 87 4.90 -19.10 -14.76
C ASP A 87 5.41 -17.69 -15.12
N ALA A 88 4.76 -16.63 -14.61
CA ALA A 88 5.20 -15.24 -14.79
C ALA A 88 6.58 -15.00 -14.16
N PHE A 89 6.86 -15.57 -12.99
CA PHE A 89 8.18 -15.50 -12.36
C PHE A 89 9.22 -16.21 -13.23
N ASN A 90 8.96 -17.44 -13.67
CA ASN A 90 9.87 -18.23 -14.49
C ASN A 90 10.09 -17.64 -15.89
N LEU A 91 9.11 -16.91 -16.42
CA LEU A 91 9.22 -16.16 -17.67
C LEU A 91 10.29 -15.07 -17.57
N VAL A 92 10.37 -14.37 -16.45
CA VAL A 92 11.34 -13.27 -16.23
C VAL A 92 12.66 -13.77 -15.66
N PHE A 93 12.60 -14.79 -14.80
CA PHE A 93 13.75 -15.38 -14.10
C PHE A 93 13.88 -16.88 -14.44
N PRO A 94 14.24 -17.23 -15.69
CA PRO A 94 14.35 -18.63 -16.10
C PRO A 94 15.37 -19.38 -15.24
N GLY A 95 14.94 -20.48 -14.63
CA GLY A 95 15.76 -21.24 -13.68
C GLY A 95 16.06 -20.51 -12.35
N GLY A 96 15.24 -19.50 -12.00
CA GLY A 96 15.43 -18.68 -10.81
C GLY A 96 16.68 -17.80 -10.90
N LYS A 97 16.98 -17.27 -12.09
CA LYS A 97 18.17 -16.45 -12.34
C LYS A 97 17.87 -15.21 -13.17
N ARG A 98 18.60 -14.15 -12.90
CA ARG A 98 18.70 -12.96 -13.74
C ARG A 98 19.59 -13.23 -14.97
N PRO A 99 19.57 -12.37 -16.00
CA PRO A 99 20.43 -12.49 -17.18
C PRO A 99 21.94 -12.50 -16.87
N ASP A 100 22.36 -11.85 -15.78
CA ASP A 100 23.75 -11.86 -15.28
C ASP A 100 24.16 -13.17 -14.57
N GLY A 101 23.22 -14.12 -14.44
CA GLY A 101 23.42 -15.40 -13.74
C GLY A 101 23.16 -15.35 -12.23
N GLY A 102 22.88 -14.18 -11.66
CA GLY A 102 22.54 -14.02 -10.25
C GLY A 102 21.25 -14.75 -9.90
N LYS A 103 21.25 -15.48 -8.77
CA LYS A 103 20.08 -16.22 -8.29
C LYS A 103 19.00 -15.24 -7.79
N VAL A 104 17.74 -15.57 -8.07
CA VAL A 104 16.56 -14.86 -7.56
C VAL A 104 15.70 -15.85 -6.79
N GLU A 105 15.55 -15.62 -5.49
CA GLU A 105 14.73 -16.45 -4.62
C GLU A 105 13.24 -16.09 -4.71
N LYS A 106 12.38 -17.11 -4.71
CA LYS A 106 10.93 -16.93 -4.49
C LYS A 106 10.71 -16.82 -2.99
N LEU A 107 10.29 -15.65 -2.51
CA LEU A 107 10.00 -15.37 -1.10
C LEU A 107 8.49 -15.23 -0.91
N PHE A 108 7.74 -16.22 -1.43
CA PHE A 108 6.29 -16.17 -1.51
C PHE A 108 5.67 -16.78 -0.25
N ILE A 109 4.47 -16.33 0.11
CA ILE A 109 3.59 -16.98 1.09
C ILE A 109 2.17 -17.06 0.53
N TYR A 110 1.34 -17.90 1.13
CA TYR A 110 -0.10 -17.88 0.89
C TYR A 110 -0.77 -16.76 1.69
N GLY A 111 -1.84 -16.18 1.13
CA GLY A 111 -2.79 -15.30 1.80
C GLY A 111 -4.17 -15.96 1.97
N ASN A 112 -5.14 -15.17 2.41
CA ASN A 112 -6.47 -15.70 2.72
C ASN A 112 -7.27 -16.05 1.47
N HIS A 113 -7.11 -15.33 0.36
CA HIS A 113 -7.76 -15.69 -0.90
C HIS A 113 -7.15 -16.97 -1.49
N ASP A 114 -5.84 -17.18 -1.33
CA ASP A 114 -5.18 -18.42 -1.77
C ASP A 114 -5.80 -19.65 -1.08
N ILE A 115 -6.02 -19.57 0.24
CA ILE A 115 -6.52 -20.70 1.04
C ILE A 115 -8.05 -20.79 1.05
N TRP A 116 -8.76 -19.67 1.17
CA TRP A 116 -10.20 -19.65 1.38
C TRP A 116 -11.02 -19.28 0.14
N GLY A 117 -10.40 -18.70 -0.87
CA GLY A 117 -11.11 -18.20 -2.07
C GLY A 117 -11.95 -19.28 -2.76
N CYS A 118 -11.49 -20.54 -2.74
CA CYS A 118 -12.20 -21.65 -3.36
C CYS A 118 -13.51 -22.06 -2.63
N HIS A 119 -13.77 -21.53 -1.43
CA HIS A 119 -14.97 -21.80 -0.63
C HIS A 119 -16.00 -20.67 -0.67
N TRP A 120 -15.68 -19.52 -1.28
CA TRP A 120 -16.60 -18.39 -1.31
C TRP A 120 -17.65 -18.49 -2.41
N ASN A 121 -18.80 -17.84 -2.19
CA ASN A 121 -20.02 -17.87 -3.02
C ASN A 121 -19.88 -17.36 -4.47
N LYS A 122 -18.66 -17.16 -4.97
CA LYS A 122 -18.37 -16.83 -6.38
C LYS A 122 -18.17 -18.07 -7.26
N ILE A 123 -18.22 -19.29 -6.70
CA ILE A 123 -18.01 -20.55 -7.44
C ILE A 123 -19.31 -21.36 -7.48
N HIS A 124 -19.85 -21.56 -8.68
CA HIS A 124 -21.13 -22.24 -8.90
C HIS A 124 -21.02 -23.78 -9.01
N ASP A 125 -19.81 -24.33 -9.17
CA ASP A 125 -19.54 -25.77 -9.32
C ASP A 125 -18.58 -26.28 -8.22
N PRO A 126 -19.09 -27.01 -7.20
CA PRO A 126 -18.28 -27.58 -6.12
C PRO A 126 -17.23 -28.60 -6.57
N GLU A 127 -17.49 -29.38 -7.63
CA GLU A 127 -16.50 -30.36 -8.12
C GLU A 127 -15.36 -29.69 -8.89
N ALA A 128 -15.63 -28.56 -9.56
CA ALA A 128 -14.57 -27.72 -10.11
C ALA A 128 -13.74 -27.08 -8.99
N ALA A 129 -14.38 -26.55 -7.94
CA ALA A 129 -13.70 -26.00 -6.77
C ALA A 129 -12.79 -27.04 -6.07
N ARG A 130 -13.25 -28.29 -5.99
CA ARG A 130 -12.46 -29.39 -5.42
C ARG A 130 -11.23 -29.76 -6.25
N ARG A 131 -11.34 -29.72 -7.59
CA ARG A 131 -10.26 -30.13 -8.50
C ARG A 131 -9.17 -29.08 -8.63
N ASP A 132 -9.54 -27.80 -8.58
CA ASP A 132 -8.64 -26.67 -8.82
C ASP A 132 -8.46 -25.79 -7.58
N GLY A 133 -8.95 -26.16 -6.40
CA GLY A 133 -8.86 -25.34 -5.19
C GLY A 133 -7.61 -25.64 -4.36
N ILE A 134 -6.78 -24.63 -4.12
CA ILE A 134 -5.55 -24.74 -3.31
C ILE A 134 -5.90 -25.17 -1.88
N GLY A 135 -6.82 -24.44 -1.24
CA GLY A 135 -7.27 -24.73 0.10
C GLY A 135 -8.53 -25.56 0.14
N TRP A 136 -8.76 -26.53 -0.75
CA TRP A 136 -9.97 -27.36 -0.68
C TRP A 136 -10.03 -28.19 0.62
N ASP A 137 -8.99 -28.97 0.92
CA ASP A 137 -8.82 -29.76 2.17
C ASP A 137 -7.49 -29.41 2.88
N GLU A 138 -7.26 -29.93 4.08
CA GLU A 138 -6.09 -29.57 4.91
C GLU A 138 -4.74 -29.94 4.26
N LYS A 139 -4.70 -30.96 3.40
CA LYS A 139 -3.47 -31.48 2.81
C LYS A 139 -3.14 -30.84 1.46
N THR A 140 -4.14 -30.31 0.79
CA THR A 140 -4.00 -29.76 -0.56
C THR A 140 -3.02 -28.57 -0.64
N PRO A 141 -3.01 -27.58 0.28
CA PRO A 141 -2.09 -26.44 0.20
C PRO A 141 -0.61 -26.84 0.13
N ALA A 142 -0.20 -27.81 0.95
CA ALA A 142 1.17 -28.30 1.01
C ALA A 142 1.58 -28.99 -0.30
N LYS A 143 0.73 -29.91 -0.76
CA LYS A 143 0.93 -30.62 -2.04
C LYS A 143 1.02 -29.63 -3.21
N VAL A 144 0.10 -28.68 -3.29
CA VAL A 144 0.07 -27.68 -4.36
C VAL A 144 1.32 -26.79 -4.32
N TRP A 145 1.78 -26.40 -3.13
CA TRP A 145 3.00 -25.61 -3.00
C TRP A 145 4.21 -26.37 -3.56
N GLU A 146 4.37 -27.63 -3.15
CA GLU A 146 5.46 -28.49 -3.60
C GLU A 146 5.41 -28.76 -5.11
N GLU A 147 4.23 -28.98 -5.68
CA GLU A 147 4.05 -29.25 -7.11
C GLU A 147 4.19 -28.00 -8.00
N VAL A 148 3.63 -26.87 -7.58
CA VAL A 148 3.55 -25.65 -8.41
C VAL A 148 4.72 -24.72 -8.16
N VAL A 149 5.07 -24.47 -6.89
CA VAL A 149 6.19 -23.59 -6.53
C VAL A 149 7.52 -24.34 -6.60
N GLY A 150 7.50 -25.66 -6.39
CA GLY A 150 8.69 -26.52 -6.48
C GLY A 150 9.58 -26.44 -5.24
N GLU A 151 9.00 -26.15 -4.07
CA GLU A 151 9.70 -25.97 -2.81
C GLU A 151 8.98 -26.73 -1.68
N PRO A 152 9.70 -27.23 -0.66
CA PRO A 152 9.06 -27.90 0.47
C PRO A 152 8.07 -26.97 1.17
N TYR A 153 6.93 -27.52 1.59
CA TYR A 153 5.95 -26.76 2.36
C TYR A 153 6.19 -26.89 3.87
N SER A 154 6.11 -25.76 4.56
CA SER A 154 5.97 -25.69 6.01
C SER A 154 5.19 -24.42 6.34
N ASP A 155 4.43 -24.41 7.45
CA ASP A 155 3.66 -23.22 7.84
C ASP A 155 4.56 -21.98 8.02
N PHE A 156 5.79 -22.20 8.50
CA PHE A 156 6.87 -21.24 8.50
C PHE A 156 8.06 -21.78 7.72
N TRP A 157 8.59 -21.03 6.76
CA TRP A 157 9.84 -21.34 6.07
C TRP A 157 10.93 -20.34 6.43
N ILE A 158 12.18 -20.77 6.35
CA ILE A 158 13.37 -19.92 6.54
C ILE A 158 14.31 -20.09 5.34
N LYS A 159 14.83 -18.97 4.82
CA LYS A 159 15.78 -18.92 3.70
C LYS A 159 16.90 -17.94 4.01
N ASN A 160 18.10 -18.22 3.52
CA ASN A 160 19.23 -17.30 3.55
C ASN A 160 19.49 -16.75 2.15
N VAL A 161 19.46 -15.42 2.02
CA VAL A 161 19.76 -14.73 0.75
C VAL A 161 20.93 -13.80 1.00
N LYS A 162 22.10 -14.13 0.43
CA LYS A 162 23.36 -13.37 0.58
C LYS A 162 23.71 -13.04 2.05
N GLY A 163 23.46 -13.99 2.96
CA GLY A 163 23.78 -13.81 4.37
C GLY A 163 22.73 -13.07 5.19
N PHE A 164 21.55 -12.77 4.61
CA PHE A 164 20.38 -12.24 5.32
C PHE A 164 19.30 -13.30 5.45
N THR A 165 18.65 -13.34 6.61
CA THR A 165 17.61 -14.32 6.93
C THR A 165 16.24 -13.78 6.51
N PHE A 166 15.50 -14.59 5.75
CA PHE A 166 14.12 -14.36 5.36
C PHE A 166 13.26 -15.47 5.95
N ILE A 167 12.14 -15.08 6.56
CA ILE A 167 11.17 -15.99 7.15
C ILE A 167 9.80 -15.66 6.57
N GLY A 168 9.09 -16.65 6.05
CA GLY A 168 7.71 -16.48 5.62
C GLY A 168 6.77 -17.34 6.43
N ALA A 169 5.62 -16.77 6.79
CA ALA A 169 4.50 -17.48 7.39
C ALA A 169 3.37 -17.59 6.37
N HIS A 170 3.01 -18.81 5.99
CA HIS A 170 1.84 -19.05 5.17
C HIS A 170 0.58 -18.69 5.95
N TRP A 171 -0.40 -18.12 5.26
CA TRP A 171 -1.78 -18.18 5.74
C TRP A 171 -2.20 -19.65 5.81
N THR A 172 -2.70 -20.08 6.96
CA THR A 172 -3.23 -21.43 7.18
C THR A 172 -4.71 -21.37 7.53
N ARG A 173 -5.34 -22.55 7.62
CA ARG A 173 -6.75 -22.68 7.99
C ARG A 173 -7.00 -22.59 9.50
N SER A 174 -5.95 -22.83 10.29
CA SER A 174 -5.93 -22.65 11.74
C SER A 174 -5.57 -21.21 12.10
N ASP A 175 -5.43 -20.91 13.39
CA ASP A 175 -4.99 -19.60 13.87
C ASP A 175 -3.54 -19.35 13.41
N GLN A 176 -3.39 -18.53 12.36
CA GLN A 176 -2.24 -18.43 11.46
C GLN A 176 -0.90 -18.07 12.11
N PHE A 177 -0.90 -17.61 13.35
CA PHE A 177 0.28 -17.04 14.01
C PHE A 177 0.59 -17.71 15.35
N ASN A 178 -0.22 -18.67 15.79
CA ASN A 178 0.10 -19.48 16.96
C ASN A 178 1.28 -20.39 16.62
N GLY A 179 2.38 -20.23 17.34
CA GLY A 179 3.62 -20.97 17.12
C GLY A 179 4.77 -20.15 16.54
N LEU A 180 4.54 -18.92 16.01
CA LEU A 180 5.64 -18.08 15.50
C LEU A 180 6.70 -17.83 16.57
N GLY A 181 6.29 -17.55 17.81
CA GLY A 181 7.23 -17.31 18.92
C GLY A 181 8.11 -18.53 19.24
N ASP A 182 7.54 -19.74 19.15
CA ASP A 182 8.27 -20.99 19.36
C ASP A 182 9.18 -21.30 18.17
N PHE A 183 8.72 -21.05 16.94
CA PHE A 183 9.52 -21.16 15.73
C PHE A 183 10.74 -20.23 15.78
N LEU A 184 10.54 -18.93 16.04
CA LEU A 184 11.65 -17.97 16.15
C LEU A 184 12.64 -18.34 17.25
N LYS A 185 12.16 -18.92 18.36
CA LYS A 185 13.02 -19.42 19.44
C LYS A 185 13.81 -20.66 19.01
N ALA A 186 13.20 -21.60 18.29
CA ALA A 186 13.86 -22.80 17.79
C ALA A 186 14.95 -22.47 16.75
N HIS A 187 14.72 -21.42 15.96
CA HIS A 187 15.59 -20.96 14.88
C HIS A 187 16.44 -19.73 15.24
N GLU A 188 16.58 -19.40 16.53
CA GLU A 188 17.29 -18.18 17.00
C GLU A 188 18.75 -18.14 16.51
N LYS A 189 19.40 -19.31 16.36
CA LYS A 189 20.78 -19.42 15.85
C LYS A 189 20.93 -19.06 14.37
N GLU A 190 19.84 -19.07 13.61
CA GLU A 190 19.81 -18.69 12.19
C GLU A 190 19.50 -17.20 12.01
N ILE A 191 19.20 -16.48 13.09
CA ILE A 191 18.91 -15.05 13.10
C ILE A 191 20.13 -14.33 13.67
N ASP A 192 20.87 -13.64 12.80
CA ASP A 192 21.99 -12.80 13.21
C ASP A 192 21.46 -11.49 13.85
N PRO A 193 21.66 -11.26 15.16
CA PRO A 193 21.17 -10.05 15.83
C PRO A 193 21.87 -8.76 15.34
N ALA A 194 23.01 -8.87 14.65
CA ALA A 194 23.76 -7.73 14.13
C ALA A 194 23.25 -7.22 12.77
N LYS A 195 22.38 -7.99 12.09
CA LYS A 195 21.82 -7.68 10.76
C LYS A 195 20.29 -7.63 10.79
N PRO A 196 19.64 -6.94 9.85
CA PRO A 196 18.21 -7.16 9.63
C PRO A 196 17.93 -8.63 9.31
N PHE A 197 16.82 -9.14 9.83
CA PHE A 197 16.14 -10.27 9.20
C PHE A 197 14.73 -9.83 8.78
N PHE A 198 14.24 -10.48 7.75
CA PHE A 198 12.98 -10.11 7.09
C PHE A 198 11.94 -11.17 7.40
N TYR A 199 10.79 -10.74 7.88
CA TYR A 199 9.66 -11.59 8.15
C TYR A 199 8.50 -11.19 7.23
N THR A 200 7.77 -12.15 6.69
CA THR A 200 6.56 -11.89 5.90
C THR A 200 5.40 -12.72 6.39
N GLN A 201 4.26 -12.06 6.52
CA GLN A 201 2.95 -12.68 6.72
C GLN A 201 1.91 -11.90 5.92
N HIS A 202 0.74 -12.49 5.68
CA HIS A 202 -0.27 -11.80 4.89
C HIS A 202 -1.01 -10.72 5.70
N SER A 203 -1.64 -11.05 6.84
CA SER A 203 -2.28 -10.05 7.73
C SER A 203 -1.27 -9.09 8.35
N HIS A 204 -1.66 -7.87 8.71
CA HIS A 204 -0.79 -6.96 9.47
C HIS A 204 -0.54 -7.44 10.91
N PRO A 205 0.69 -7.35 11.44
CA PRO A 205 0.92 -7.46 12.88
C PRO A 205 0.11 -6.38 13.61
N LYS A 206 -0.73 -6.78 14.57
CA LYS A 206 -1.65 -5.89 15.28
C LYS A 206 -0.95 -4.67 15.88
N ASP A 207 -1.57 -3.50 15.71
CA ASP A 207 -1.16 -2.19 16.27
C ASP A 207 0.21 -1.70 15.80
N THR A 208 0.63 -2.07 14.58
CA THR A 208 1.92 -1.67 13.98
C THR A 208 1.75 -0.71 12.78
N CYS A 209 2.15 -1.08 11.57
CA CYS A 209 1.92 -0.27 10.37
C CYS A 209 0.42 0.01 10.20
N ILE A 210 0.09 1.20 9.71
CA ILE A 210 -1.26 1.79 9.60
C ILE A 210 -1.93 2.09 10.96
N GLY A 211 -1.57 1.33 12.00
CA GLY A 211 -1.94 1.55 13.39
C GLY A 211 -3.13 0.72 13.84
N PRO A 212 -3.82 1.13 14.92
CA PRO A 212 -4.88 0.33 15.53
C PRO A 212 -6.14 0.20 14.67
N TRP A 213 -6.19 0.94 13.56
CA TRP A 213 -7.30 1.02 12.62
C TRP A 213 -7.13 0.11 11.42
N ALA A 214 -5.99 -0.57 11.30
CA ALA A 214 -5.75 -1.47 10.18
C ALA A 214 -6.79 -2.61 10.18
N TRP A 215 -7.60 -2.69 9.14
CA TRP A 215 -8.31 -3.91 8.80
C TRP A 215 -7.30 -4.99 8.41
N GLY A 216 -7.67 -6.24 8.61
CA GLY A 216 -6.86 -7.35 8.14
C GLY A 216 -5.59 -7.54 8.97
N ARG A 217 -5.67 -7.25 10.27
CA ARG A 217 -4.61 -7.48 11.23
C ARG A 217 -4.82 -8.79 11.99
N ASP A 218 -3.73 -9.35 12.48
CA ASP A 218 -3.77 -10.55 13.30
C ASP A 218 -4.30 -10.29 14.73
N ASN A 219 -4.31 -11.34 15.56
CA ASN A 219 -4.72 -11.27 16.96
C ASN A 219 -3.66 -10.64 17.89
N GLY A 220 -2.48 -10.25 17.37
CA GLY A 220 -1.32 -9.74 18.10
C GLY A 220 -0.26 -10.78 18.47
N ALA A 221 -0.44 -12.05 18.11
CA ALA A 221 0.56 -13.10 18.34
C ALA A 221 1.87 -12.79 17.61
N SER A 222 1.80 -12.33 16.35
CA SER A 222 3.01 -11.96 15.60
C SER A 222 3.71 -10.74 16.21
N THR A 223 2.94 -9.71 16.58
CA THR A 223 3.46 -8.52 17.26
C THR A 223 4.22 -8.91 18.53
N LYS A 224 3.64 -9.79 19.37
CA LYS A 224 4.28 -10.27 20.60
C LYS A 224 5.57 -11.05 20.31
N ALA A 225 5.56 -11.93 19.31
CA ALA A 225 6.72 -12.75 18.96
C ALA A 225 7.88 -11.89 18.42
N LEU A 226 7.59 -11.00 17.47
CA LEU A 226 8.57 -10.14 16.81
C LEU A 226 9.11 -9.02 17.73
N SER A 227 8.36 -8.60 18.74
CA SER A 227 8.81 -7.57 19.71
C SER A 227 10.08 -7.96 20.50
N ARG A 228 10.48 -9.24 20.46
CA ARG A 228 11.73 -9.72 21.05
C ARG A 228 12.96 -9.47 20.17
N TYR A 229 12.74 -9.03 18.92
CA TYR A 229 13.77 -8.94 17.90
C TYR A 229 13.78 -7.55 17.25
N PRO A 230 14.54 -6.58 17.79
CA PRO A 230 14.52 -5.19 17.32
C PRO A 230 15.13 -5.00 15.92
N ASN A 231 15.83 -6.01 15.41
CA ASN A 231 16.35 -6.08 14.04
C ASN A 231 15.36 -6.73 13.05
N ALA A 232 14.14 -7.10 13.48
CA ALA A 232 13.12 -7.64 12.59
C ALA A 232 12.49 -6.54 11.70
N VAL A 233 12.31 -6.87 10.42
CA VAL A 233 11.55 -6.07 9.46
C VAL A 233 10.41 -6.93 8.91
N ALA A 234 9.19 -6.64 9.34
CA ALA A 234 7.99 -7.38 8.98
C ALA A 234 7.28 -6.72 7.78
N PHE A 235 7.03 -7.50 6.74
CA PHE A 235 6.19 -7.13 5.60
C PHE A 235 4.82 -7.80 5.71
N SER A 236 3.76 -7.03 5.47
CA SER A 236 2.38 -7.55 5.50
C SER A 236 1.44 -6.77 4.59
N GLY A 237 0.44 -7.47 4.04
CA GLY A 237 -0.54 -6.95 3.07
C GLY A 237 -1.97 -7.05 3.57
N HIS A 238 -2.86 -7.66 2.79
CA HIS A 238 -4.28 -7.93 3.09
C HIS A 238 -5.20 -6.70 3.11
N SER A 239 -4.71 -5.57 3.60
CA SER A 239 -5.48 -4.32 3.68
C SER A 239 -5.61 -3.58 2.36
N HIS A 240 -4.69 -3.80 1.41
CA HIS A 240 -4.59 -3.07 0.13
C HIS A 240 -4.39 -1.56 0.30
N TYR A 241 -4.03 -1.07 1.48
CA TYR A 241 -3.85 0.38 1.65
C TYR A 241 -2.67 0.89 0.83
N ALA A 242 -2.80 2.09 0.28
CA ALA A 242 -1.82 2.67 -0.62
C ALA A 242 -0.47 2.94 0.08
N LEU A 243 0.65 2.70 -0.62
CA LEU A 243 1.99 3.06 -0.13
C LEU A 243 2.24 4.57 -0.05
N THR A 244 1.29 5.37 -0.56
CA THR A 244 1.25 6.82 -0.41
C THR A 244 0.81 7.26 0.99
N ASP A 245 0.14 6.38 1.73
CA ASP A 245 -0.14 6.60 3.15
C ASP A 245 1.15 6.42 3.93
N GLU A 246 1.67 7.50 4.49
CA GLU A 246 2.91 7.43 5.23
C GLU A 246 2.80 6.49 6.44
N ARG A 247 1.62 6.25 7.01
CA ARG A 247 1.46 5.28 8.11
C ARG A 247 1.79 3.84 7.71
N SER A 248 2.00 3.55 6.42
CA SER A 248 2.45 2.26 5.91
C SER A 248 3.78 1.77 6.44
N VAL A 249 4.65 2.65 6.98
CA VAL A 249 5.87 2.26 7.69
C VAL A 249 5.83 2.71 9.14
N TRP A 250 6.14 1.78 10.04
CA TRP A 250 6.13 1.98 11.48
C TRP A 250 7.34 1.33 12.14
N GLN A 251 7.86 1.99 13.18
CA GLN A 251 8.92 1.49 14.04
C GLN A 251 8.55 1.64 15.53
N GLY A 252 8.63 0.53 16.25
CA GLY A 252 8.48 0.45 17.71
C GLY A 252 9.38 -0.65 18.26
N ALA A 253 8.84 -1.76 18.77
CA ALA A 253 9.67 -2.90 19.19
C ALA A 253 10.40 -3.60 18.02
N PHE A 254 9.88 -3.45 16.80
CA PHE A 254 10.46 -3.90 15.54
C PHE A 254 9.97 -2.97 14.41
N THR A 255 10.38 -3.22 13.16
CA THR A 255 9.89 -2.47 11.99
C THR A 255 8.74 -3.23 11.33
N SER A 256 7.62 -2.56 11.04
CA SER A 256 6.48 -3.12 10.30
C SER A 256 6.15 -2.28 9.08
N ILE A 257 5.93 -2.93 7.94
CA ILE A 257 5.75 -2.31 6.64
C ILE A 257 4.54 -2.94 5.92
N ASN A 258 3.60 -2.08 5.53
CA ASN A 258 2.49 -2.42 4.64
C ASN A 258 3.02 -2.59 3.21
N THR A 259 2.63 -3.69 2.56
CA THR A 259 3.02 -4.04 1.18
C THR A 259 2.06 -3.55 0.11
N SER A 260 0.89 -3.04 0.51
CA SER A 260 -0.17 -2.56 -0.39
C SER A 260 -0.72 -3.67 -1.29
N SER A 261 -1.10 -3.37 -2.53
CA SER A 261 -1.67 -4.34 -3.46
C SER A 261 -1.28 -4.09 -4.91
N LEU A 262 -1.02 -5.18 -5.63
CA LEU A 262 -0.83 -5.21 -7.08
C LEU A 262 -2.14 -5.48 -7.84
N ARG A 263 -3.32 -5.17 -7.26
CA ARG A 263 -4.61 -5.27 -7.97
C ARG A 263 -5.49 -4.04 -7.83
N TYR A 264 -5.58 -3.43 -6.66
CA TYR A 264 -6.28 -2.17 -6.43
C TYR A 264 -5.88 -1.63 -5.06
N CYS A 265 -6.00 -0.32 -4.84
CA CYS A 265 -5.87 0.21 -3.49
C CYS A 265 -7.21 0.19 -2.78
N SER A 266 -7.20 -0.08 -1.47
CA SER A 266 -8.36 0.09 -0.61
C SER A 266 -8.13 1.17 0.45
N TYR A 267 -9.12 1.32 1.31
CA TYR A 267 -9.24 2.34 2.34
C TYR A 267 -10.04 1.76 3.51
N ASP A 268 -9.79 2.23 4.72
CA ASP A 268 -10.64 1.91 5.87
C ASP A 268 -10.93 3.14 6.69
N TYR A 269 -11.82 3.93 6.12
CA TYR A 269 -12.29 5.13 6.77
C TYR A 269 -13.76 5.30 6.46
N SER A 270 -14.61 4.43 7.03
CA SER A 270 -16.07 4.41 6.83
C SER A 270 -16.77 5.75 7.07
N LEU A 271 -16.10 6.69 7.71
CA LEU A 271 -16.58 8.04 8.00
C LEU A 271 -16.19 9.11 6.96
N ARG A 272 -15.58 8.75 5.82
CA ARG A 272 -15.39 9.69 4.69
C ARG A 272 -16.54 9.61 3.69
N GLU A 273 -16.88 10.74 3.09
CA GLU A 273 -18.07 10.83 2.22
C GLU A 273 -17.91 10.11 0.89
N ASN A 274 -16.72 10.18 0.28
CA ASN A 274 -16.44 9.65 -1.05
C ASN A 274 -15.79 8.26 -1.02
N ILE A 275 -15.87 7.56 0.11
CA ILE A 275 -15.18 6.30 0.38
C ILE A 275 -16.08 5.39 1.21
N ASN A 276 -16.21 4.11 0.82
CA ASN A 276 -16.99 3.12 1.57
C ASN A 276 -16.14 2.59 2.74
N GLY A 277 -16.75 2.36 3.89
CA GLY A 277 -16.09 1.55 4.92
C GLY A 277 -15.83 0.13 4.42
N ASN A 278 -14.78 -0.53 4.92
CA ASN A 278 -14.72 -1.99 4.82
C ASN A 278 -15.51 -2.63 5.98
N SER A 279 -15.42 -3.96 6.11
CA SER A 279 -16.13 -4.72 7.15
C SER A 279 -15.67 -4.46 8.59
N HIS A 280 -14.63 -3.65 8.82
CA HIS A 280 -14.02 -3.37 10.12
C HIS A 280 -14.10 -1.89 10.53
N GLY A 281 -14.52 -1.00 9.62
CA GLY A 281 -14.77 0.40 9.92
C GLY A 281 -15.90 0.64 10.93
N PHE A 282 -16.08 1.89 11.37
CA PHE A 282 -17.19 2.28 12.24
C PHE A 282 -18.54 2.05 11.55
N LYS A 283 -19.36 1.12 12.08
CA LYS A 283 -20.66 0.69 11.50
C LYS A 283 -21.90 1.23 12.21
N LYS A 284 -21.74 1.99 13.29
CA LYS A 284 -22.90 2.54 14.03
C LYS A 284 -23.53 3.75 13.34
N GLU A 285 -22.84 4.32 12.34
CA GLU A 285 -23.35 5.40 11.52
C GLU A 285 -24.11 4.83 10.32
N ASN A 286 -25.42 5.10 10.24
CA ASN A 286 -26.30 4.65 9.14
C ASN A 286 -26.58 5.77 8.12
N ARG A 287 -25.64 6.70 7.92
CA ARG A 287 -25.83 7.79 6.96
C ARG A 287 -25.66 7.31 5.52
N LYS A 288 -26.47 7.86 4.62
CA LYS A 288 -26.29 7.69 3.18
C LYS A 288 -25.17 8.61 2.71
N HIS A 289 -24.12 8.05 2.14
CA HIS A 289 -23.09 8.83 1.44
C HIS A 289 -23.72 9.63 0.30
N LEU A 290 -23.44 10.93 0.26
CA LEU A 290 -23.99 11.83 -0.77
C LEU A 290 -23.07 11.95 -1.99
N MET A 291 -21.84 11.47 -1.88
CA MET A 291 -20.83 11.53 -2.91
C MET A 291 -20.64 10.18 -3.61
N GLU A 292 -20.23 10.24 -4.87
CA GLU A 292 -19.73 9.06 -5.57
C GLU A 292 -18.47 8.52 -4.89
N GLN A 293 -18.33 7.21 -4.96
CA GLN A 293 -17.22 6.47 -4.38
C GLN A 293 -15.98 6.62 -5.26
N LEU A 294 -14.84 6.93 -4.65
CA LEU A 294 -13.57 7.02 -5.37
C LEU A 294 -13.24 5.68 -6.04
N ASN A 295 -12.85 5.75 -7.30
CA ASN A 295 -12.30 4.61 -8.02
C ASN A 295 -10.80 4.48 -7.71
N THR A 296 -10.45 3.43 -6.99
CA THR A 296 -9.07 3.10 -6.61
C THR A 296 -8.55 1.83 -7.29
N LYS A 297 -9.26 1.36 -8.33
CA LYS A 297 -8.91 0.15 -9.09
C LYS A 297 -7.75 0.34 -10.06
N ASP A 298 -7.29 1.58 -10.24
CA ASP A 298 -6.27 2.00 -11.19
C ASP A 298 -4.87 2.19 -10.58
N SER A 299 -4.58 1.50 -9.46
CA SER A 299 -3.27 1.51 -8.82
C SER A 299 -2.71 0.10 -8.63
N ARG A 300 -1.40 -0.05 -8.80
CA ARG A 300 -0.67 -1.33 -8.66
C ARG A 300 0.61 -1.09 -7.89
N HIS A 301 0.54 -1.14 -6.58
CA HIS A 301 1.66 -0.73 -5.74
C HIS A 301 2.61 -1.88 -5.43
N GLY A 302 3.88 -1.54 -5.29
CA GLY A 302 4.89 -2.40 -4.70
C GLY A 302 6.16 -1.64 -4.41
N MET A 303 7.19 -2.37 -3.96
CA MET A 303 8.44 -1.76 -3.50
C MET A 303 9.67 -2.46 -4.06
N LEU A 304 10.76 -1.69 -4.15
CA LEU A 304 12.10 -2.21 -4.30
C LEU A 304 12.88 -1.88 -3.02
N VAL A 305 13.39 -2.91 -2.34
CA VAL A 305 14.14 -2.77 -1.10
C VAL A 305 15.61 -3.02 -1.38
N SER A 306 16.46 -2.04 -1.08
CA SER A 306 17.92 -2.15 -1.14
C SER A 306 18.51 -2.06 0.26
N VAL A 307 19.32 -3.04 0.65
CA VAL A 307 19.89 -3.14 2.01
C VAL A 307 21.37 -2.78 2.00
N TYR A 308 21.79 -1.87 2.88
CA TYR A 308 23.17 -1.42 3.08
C TYR A 308 23.53 -1.58 4.57
N GLY A 309 24.11 -2.73 4.90
CA GLY A 309 24.32 -3.23 6.25
C GLY A 309 23.01 -3.26 7.03
N ASN A 310 22.85 -2.26 7.89
CA ASN A 310 21.71 -2.10 8.79
C ASN A 310 20.70 -1.05 8.32
N ASN A 311 20.83 -0.55 7.10
CA ASN A 311 19.92 0.44 6.52
C ASN A 311 19.19 -0.13 5.31
N LEU A 312 17.90 0.12 5.22
CA LEU A 312 17.07 -0.22 4.08
C LEU A 312 16.68 1.08 3.39
N VAL A 313 16.83 1.11 2.07
CA VAL A 313 16.23 2.12 1.19
C VAL A 313 15.09 1.45 0.46
N ILE A 314 13.88 1.99 0.63
CA ILE A 314 12.64 1.38 0.13
C ILE A 314 12.00 2.35 -0.86
N GLU A 315 12.17 2.04 -2.15
CA GLU A 315 11.46 2.72 -3.24
C GLU A 315 10.01 2.23 -3.26
N ARG A 316 9.07 3.14 -3.47
CA ARG A 316 7.63 2.85 -3.60
C ARG A 316 7.18 3.22 -5.00
N ARG A 317 6.52 2.29 -5.70
CA ARG A 317 6.18 2.45 -7.11
C ARG A 317 4.74 2.05 -7.42
N ASP A 318 4.12 2.76 -8.34
CA ASP A 318 2.93 2.30 -9.04
C ASP A 318 3.31 1.64 -10.36
N PHE A 319 3.10 0.33 -10.47
CA PHE A 319 3.40 -0.48 -11.65
C PHE A 319 2.40 -0.29 -12.79
N MET A 320 1.29 0.44 -12.61
CA MET A 320 0.46 0.87 -13.75
C MET A 320 1.13 1.98 -14.55
N THR A 321 1.64 2.98 -13.84
CA THR A 321 2.16 4.23 -14.43
C THR A 321 3.68 4.19 -14.58
N GLY A 322 4.36 3.40 -13.76
CA GLY A 322 5.81 3.41 -13.61
C GLY A 322 6.32 4.52 -12.69
N ASP A 323 5.43 5.29 -12.07
CA ASP A 323 5.80 6.46 -11.27
C ASP A 323 6.21 6.08 -9.84
N SER A 324 7.10 6.89 -9.27
CA SER A 324 7.39 6.88 -7.83
C SER A 324 6.20 7.43 -7.04
N LEU A 325 5.84 6.74 -5.95
CA LEU A 325 4.74 7.11 -5.07
C LEU A 325 5.12 8.15 -4.01
N GLY A 326 6.39 8.53 -3.95
CA GLY A 326 6.96 9.49 -3.02
C GLY A 326 8.44 9.19 -2.75
N ASP A 327 9.08 10.03 -1.93
CA ASP A 327 10.47 9.80 -1.50
C ASP A 327 10.68 8.39 -0.94
N ASP A 328 11.85 7.80 -1.15
CA ASP A 328 12.16 6.50 -0.57
C ASP A 328 12.11 6.55 0.96
N TRP A 329 11.60 5.49 1.58
CA TRP A 329 11.76 5.33 3.02
C TRP A 329 13.16 4.83 3.32
N VAL A 330 13.85 5.52 4.23
CA VAL A 330 15.13 5.07 4.79
C VAL A 330 14.89 4.56 6.19
N VAL A 331 15.07 3.26 6.39
CA VAL A 331 14.83 2.57 7.66
C VAL A 331 16.15 2.04 8.18
N SER A 332 16.48 2.33 9.44
CA SER A 332 17.65 1.75 10.11
C SER A 332 17.21 0.70 11.13
N VAL A 333 17.92 -0.42 11.18
CA VAL A 333 17.77 -1.47 12.20
C VAL A 333 19.04 -1.60 13.08
N PRO A 334 18.98 -2.06 14.33
CA PRO A 334 17.76 -2.26 15.11
C PRO A 334 16.97 -0.96 15.26
N CYS A 335 15.67 -1.09 15.55
CA CYS A 335 14.73 0.02 15.63
C CYS A 335 15.23 1.15 16.56
N LYS A 336 15.10 2.41 16.11
CA LYS A 336 15.50 3.62 16.88
C LYS A 336 14.35 4.58 17.19
N GLU A 337 13.09 4.12 17.10
CA GLU A 337 11.84 4.90 17.25
C GLU A 337 11.68 6.14 16.34
N ASN A 338 12.63 6.42 15.44
CA ASN A 338 12.60 7.54 14.50
C ASN A 338 11.50 7.41 13.44
N MET A 339 10.98 6.20 13.21
CA MET A 339 9.84 5.96 12.32
C MET A 339 8.55 5.58 13.07
N SER A 340 8.43 5.92 14.36
CA SER A 340 7.15 5.83 15.08
C SER A 340 6.14 6.86 14.53
N PHE A 341 4.83 6.61 14.69
CA PHE A 341 3.83 7.58 14.21
C PHE A 341 3.96 8.95 14.89
N ALA A 342 4.29 8.99 16.18
CA ALA A 342 4.47 10.24 16.90
C ALA A 342 5.66 11.04 16.36
N ALA A 343 6.83 10.40 16.19
CA ALA A 343 8.01 11.04 15.63
C ALA A 343 7.74 11.56 14.21
N ARG A 344 7.12 10.72 13.38
CA ARG A 344 6.84 11.08 11.99
C ARG A 344 5.79 12.18 11.89
N ALA A 345 4.74 12.15 12.70
CA ALA A 345 3.73 13.22 12.76
C ALA A 345 4.34 14.57 13.19
N ALA A 346 5.29 14.57 14.12
CA ALA A 346 5.96 15.78 14.59
C ALA A 346 6.82 16.47 13.51
N GLU A 347 7.31 15.72 12.53
CA GLU A 347 8.11 16.26 11.41
C GLU A 347 7.24 16.69 10.21
N ARG A 348 5.93 16.43 10.23
CA ARG A 348 5.03 16.77 9.11
C ARG A 348 4.79 18.27 9.01
N SER A 349 4.45 18.69 7.80
CA SER A 349 3.94 20.02 7.51
C SER A 349 2.55 19.91 6.90
N ALA A 350 1.66 20.81 7.29
CA ALA A 350 0.30 20.81 6.77
C ALA A 350 0.31 21.15 5.27
N PRO A 351 -0.40 20.39 4.41
CA PRO A 351 -0.61 20.80 3.03
C PRO A 351 -1.36 22.14 2.97
N GLN A 352 -1.27 22.86 1.85
CA GLN A 352 -1.86 24.20 1.72
C GLN A 352 -2.50 24.40 0.35
N PHE A 353 -3.60 25.14 0.31
CA PHE A 353 -4.13 25.66 -0.95
C PHE A 353 -3.19 26.71 -1.54
N ALA A 354 -3.26 26.90 -2.87
CA ALA A 354 -2.66 28.06 -3.51
C ALA A 354 -3.27 29.36 -2.97
N ALA A 355 -2.52 30.46 -3.01
CA ALA A 355 -2.96 31.73 -2.42
C ALA A 355 -4.21 32.32 -3.10
N ASP A 356 -4.43 31.99 -4.37
CA ASP A 356 -5.55 32.39 -5.21
C ASP A 356 -6.69 31.35 -5.26
N ALA A 357 -6.57 30.25 -4.52
CA ALA A 357 -7.60 29.23 -4.45
C ALA A 357 -8.93 29.82 -3.96
N LYS A 358 -10.05 29.33 -4.50
CA LYS A 358 -11.40 29.76 -4.14
C LYS A 358 -12.30 28.56 -3.89
N LEU A 359 -13.13 28.67 -2.86
CA LEU A 359 -14.21 27.72 -2.59
C LEU A 359 -15.46 28.22 -3.29
N SER A 360 -16.01 27.39 -4.18
CA SER A 360 -17.29 27.64 -4.84
C SER A 360 -18.39 26.80 -4.21
N ILE A 361 -19.58 27.37 -4.07
CA ILE A 361 -20.75 26.69 -3.52
C ILE A 361 -21.87 26.81 -4.54
N THR A 362 -22.36 25.67 -5.03
CA THR A 362 -23.55 25.60 -5.90
C THR A 362 -24.66 24.85 -5.19
N ARG A 363 -25.91 25.26 -5.44
CA ARG A 363 -27.10 24.60 -4.90
C ARG A 363 -27.82 23.87 -6.02
N GLU A 364 -28.18 22.62 -5.77
CA GLU A 364 -29.03 21.80 -6.64
C GLU A 364 -30.14 21.19 -5.79
N GLY A 365 -31.33 21.82 -5.82
CA GLY A 365 -32.44 21.44 -4.95
C GLY A 365 -32.10 21.55 -3.46
N ASN A 366 -31.99 20.41 -2.78
CA ASN A 366 -31.63 20.31 -1.36
C ASN A 366 -30.15 20.03 -1.10
N LEU A 367 -29.33 19.92 -2.13
CA LEU A 367 -27.90 19.64 -2.02
C LEU A 367 -27.08 20.91 -2.24
N LEU A 368 -26.03 21.06 -1.45
CA LEU A 368 -24.96 22.03 -1.62
C LEU A 368 -23.71 21.29 -2.06
N LYS A 369 -23.19 21.64 -3.24
CA LYS A 369 -21.92 21.14 -3.75
C LYS A 369 -20.85 22.20 -3.50
N LEU A 370 -19.89 21.84 -2.67
CA LEU A 370 -18.70 22.61 -2.39
C LEU A 370 -17.60 22.14 -3.32
N SER A 371 -17.09 23.01 -4.20
CA SER A 371 -16.02 22.71 -5.14
C SER A 371 -14.80 23.57 -4.86
N PHE A 372 -13.62 22.94 -4.80
CA PHE A 372 -12.37 23.59 -4.46
C PHE A 372 -11.20 22.94 -5.21
N PRO A 373 -10.15 23.72 -5.56
CA PRO A 373 -8.95 23.16 -6.16
C PRO A 373 -8.26 22.22 -5.16
N ARG A 374 -7.51 21.24 -5.66
CA ARG A 374 -6.69 20.38 -4.81
C ARG A 374 -5.65 21.24 -4.07
N ALA A 375 -5.43 20.97 -2.79
CA ALA A 375 -4.30 21.56 -2.08
C ALA A 375 -2.97 21.00 -2.59
N LYS A 376 -1.86 21.67 -2.27
CA LYS A 376 -0.51 21.28 -2.67
C LYS A 376 0.28 20.74 -1.49
N PRO A 377 1.20 19.78 -1.75
CA PRO A 377 2.13 19.31 -0.74
C PRO A 377 3.01 20.45 -0.23
N VAL A 378 3.33 20.42 1.07
CA VAL A 378 4.30 21.33 1.70
C VAL A 378 5.38 20.50 2.36
N LYS A 379 6.66 20.81 2.09
CA LYS A 379 7.80 19.98 2.52
C LYS A 379 7.56 18.49 2.25
N LYS A 380 7.06 18.17 1.06
CA LYS A 380 6.72 16.81 0.61
C LYS A 380 5.63 16.08 1.42
N CYS A 381 4.96 16.76 2.34
CA CYS A 381 3.79 16.25 3.03
C CYS A 381 2.57 16.44 2.13
N ARG A 382 2.13 15.34 1.49
CA ARG A 382 1.01 15.34 0.56
C ARG A 382 -0.34 15.59 1.21
N VAL A 383 -1.31 15.97 0.37
CA VAL A 383 -2.71 15.95 0.76
C VAL A 383 -3.18 14.50 0.81
N PHE A 384 -3.83 14.15 1.91
CA PHE A 384 -4.43 12.83 2.10
C PHE A 384 -5.96 12.92 2.11
N GLU A 385 -6.49 13.96 2.75
CA GLU A 385 -7.93 14.21 2.83
C GLU A 385 -8.23 15.68 3.15
N TYR A 386 -9.52 16.01 3.19
CA TYR A 386 -10.04 17.32 3.50
C TYR A 386 -11.07 17.21 4.63
N GLU A 387 -11.05 18.19 5.53
CA GLU A 387 -12.12 18.45 6.48
C GLU A 387 -12.99 19.59 5.97
N VAL A 388 -14.29 19.36 5.91
CA VAL A 388 -15.29 20.32 5.44
C VAL A 388 -16.23 20.63 6.59
N THR A 389 -16.39 21.90 6.93
CA THR A 389 -17.23 22.33 8.06
C THR A 389 -18.20 23.41 7.61
N ALA A 390 -19.46 23.31 8.02
CA ALA A 390 -20.45 24.38 7.91
C ALA A 390 -20.69 24.99 9.29
N THR A 391 -20.42 26.29 9.42
CA THR A 391 -20.52 27.03 10.68
C THR A 391 -21.52 28.16 10.51
N LEU A 392 -22.53 28.23 11.38
CA LEU A 392 -23.38 29.42 11.51
C LEU A 392 -22.62 30.48 12.30
N LEU A 393 -22.63 31.71 11.81
CA LEU A 393 -22.11 32.87 12.52
C LEU A 393 -23.30 33.72 12.99
N GLU A 394 -23.64 33.64 14.27
CA GLU A 394 -24.75 34.38 14.87
C GLU A 394 -24.36 34.77 16.31
N ASP A 395 -24.80 35.95 16.77
CA ASP A 395 -24.55 36.43 18.15
C ASP A 395 -23.08 36.36 18.60
N GLU A 396 -22.13 36.59 17.68
CA GLU A 396 -20.68 36.46 17.89
C GLU A 396 -20.20 35.05 18.29
N VAL A 397 -21.02 34.01 18.06
CA VAL A 397 -20.70 32.61 18.33
C VAL A 397 -20.56 31.81 17.03
N ASP A 398 -19.51 30.98 16.99
CA ASP A 398 -19.30 29.99 15.94
C ASP A 398 -20.02 28.68 16.29
N LEU A 399 -21.15 28.40 15.64
CA LEU A 399 -21.85 27.12 15.81
C LEU A 399 -21.54 26.18 14.63
N VAL A 400 -20.72 25.17 14.87
CA VAL A 400 -20.48 24.09 13.89
C VAL A 400 -21.74 23.24 13.75
N GLN A 401 -22.41 23.38 12.61
CA GLN A 401 -23.64 22.66 12.30
C GLN A 401 -23.37 21.29 11.68
N VAL A 402 -22.35 21.20 10.82
CA VAL A 402 -21.97 19.95 10.16
C VAL A 402 -20.46 19.90 9.93
N GLN A 403 -19.90 18.70 10.05
CA GLN A 403 -18.53 18.42 9.63
C GLN A 403 -18.47 17.11 8.82
N ARG A 404 -17.67 17.12 7.77
CA ARG A 404 -17.40 15.96 6.90
C ARG A 404 -15.92 15.79 6.64
N ARG A 405 -15.57 14.56 6.27
CA ARG A 405 -14.23 14.20 5.79
C ARG A 405 -14.36 13.66 4.37
N VAL A 406 -13.47 14.10 3.49
CA VAL A 406 -13.44 13.70 2.08
C VAL A 406 -12.01 13.35 1.73
N MET A 407 -11.79 12.16 1.18
CA MET A 407 -10.46 11.74 0.76
C MET A 407 -10.01 12.51 -0.47
N ASP A 408 -8.71 12.77 -0.57
CA ASP A 408 -8.12 13.39 -1.76
C ASP A 408 -8.38 12.49 -2.98
N PRO A 409 -8.91 13.00 -4.11
CA PRO A 409 -9.28 12.15 -5.26
C PRO A 409 -8.13 11.31 -5.85
N VAL A 410 -6.90 11.71 -5.57
CA VAL A 410 -5.67 11.06 -6.02
C VAL A 410 -4.79 10.59 -4.84
N PHE A 411 -5.37 10.39 -3.66
CA PHE A 411 -4.61 9.99 -2.46
C PHE A 411 -3.77 8.71 -2.68
N HIS A 412 -4.26 7.79 -3.51
CA HIS A 412 -3.62 6.52 -3.85
C HIS A 412 -2.66 6.62 -5.04
N LYS A 413 -2.55 7.76 -5.72
CA LYS A 413 -1.69 7.93 -6.90
C LYS A 413 -0.39 8.65 -6.55
N ALA A 414 0.58 8.56 -7.46
CA ALA A 414 1.79 9.39 -7.41
C ALA A 414 1.45 10.89 -7.41
N GLU A 415 2.31 11.72 -6.80
CA GLU A 415 2.10 13.18 -6.79
C GLU A 415 2.26 13.82 -8.18
N SER A 416 2.85 13.11 -9.15
CA SER A 416 2.88 13.45 -10.58
C SER A 416 1.51 13.31 -11.26
N ALA A 417 0.54 12.63 -10.64
CA ALA A 417 -0.78 12.44 -11.21
C ALA A 417 -1.49 13.78 -11.45
N ALA A 418 -2.45 13.76 -12.38
CA ALA A 418 -3.23 14.93 -12.74
C ALA A 418 -3.84 15.61 -11.50
N ASP A 419 -3.81 16.94 -11.50
CA ASP A 419 -4.36 17.75 -10.42
C ASP A 419 -5.88 17.78 -10.49
N ILE A 420 -6.52 16.81 -9.83
CA ILE A 420 -7.98 16.66 -9.83
C ILE A 420 -8.57 17.51 -8.71
N SER A 421 -9.45 18.44 -9.08
CA SER A 421 -10.21 19.24 -8.10
C SER A 421 -11.06 18.34 -7.20
N ALA A 422 -11.20 18.74 -5.94
CA ALA A 422 -11.97 18.01 -4.95
C ALA A 422 -13.33 18.68 -4.73
N SER A 423 -14.26 17.93 -4.14
CA SER A 423 -15.57 18.48 -3.78
C SER A 423 -16.12 17.81 -2.54
N CYS A 424 -17.14 18.42 -1.93
CA CYS A 424 -17.94 17.81 -0.89
C CYS A 424 -19.41 18.14 -1.14
N VAL A 425 -20.30 17.17 -0.91
CA VAL A 425 -21.75 17.38 -1.01
C VAL A 425 -22.35 17.32 0.38
N LEU A 426 -23.11 18.35 0.73
CA LEU A 426 -23.89 18.43 1.95
C LEU A 426 -25.37 18.57 1.61
N SER A 427 -26.24 17.93 2.38
CA SER A 427 -27.67 18.17 2.32
C SER A 427 -28.02 19.36 3.20
N LEU A 428 -28.91 20.23 2.73
CA LEU A 428 -29.50 21.27 3.56
C LEU A 428 -30.21 20.66 4.78
N ALA A 429 -30.71 19.43 4.72
CA ALA A 429 -31.31 18.78 5.90
C ALA A 429 -30.29 18.55 7.04
N GLU A 430 -29.00 18.53 6.74
CA GLU A 430 -27.91 18.33 7.70
C GLU A 430 -27.44 19.66 8.34
N ILE A 431 -27.98 20.79 7.88
CA ILE A 431 -27.71 22.13 8.39
C ILE A 431 -29.01 22.62 9.07
N PRO A 432 -29.23 22.32 10.36
CA PRO A 432 -30.53 22.48 11.01
C PRO A 432 -30.99 23.94 11.12
N ILE A 433 -30.05 24.88 11.29
CA ILE A 433 -30.33 26.31 11.44
C ILE A 433 -29.96 27.01 10.14
N LYS A 434 -30.96 27.64 9.52
CA LYS A 434 -30.79 28.39 8.28
C LYS A 434 -30.31 29.81 8.60
N GLY A 435 -29.52 30.36 7.69
CA GLY A 435 -28.98 31.71 7.81
C GLY A 435 -27.66 31.85 7.08
N ASN A 436 -26.88 32.87 7.46
CA ASN A 436 -25.55 33.10 6.92
C ASN A 436 -24.57 32.03 7.45
N THR A 437 -24.27 31.05 6.60
CA THR A 437 -23.37 29.95 6.95
C THR A 437 -22.02 30.16 6.28
N VAL A 438 -20.94 30.08 7.06
CA VAL A 438 -19.57 30.00 6.53
C VAL A 438 -19.19 28.54 6.37
N PHE A 439 -18.87 28.19 5.13
CA PHE A 439 -18.28 26.90 4.81
C PHE A 439 -16.77 27.05 4.80
N SER A 440 -16.09 26.09 5.41
CA SER A 440 -14.63 26.03 5.43
C SER A 440 -14.14 24.66 5.00
N VAL A 441 -13.07 24.64 4.22
CA VAL A 441 -12.37 23.42 3.81
C VAL A 441 -10.94 23.52 4.28
N ARG A 442 -10.44 22.51 4.99
CA ARG A 442 -9.04 22.40 5.42
C ARG A 442 -8.40 21.17 4.79
N PRO A 443 -7.26 21.29 4.08
CA PRO A 443 -6.54 20.14 3.59
C PRO A 443 -5.77 19.50 4.73
N MET A 444 -5.58 18.19 4.67
CA MET A 444 -4.99 17.42 5.75
C MET A 444 -4.01 16.38 5.21
N ASP A 445 -2.95 16.15 5.97
CA ASP A 445 -2.08 15.00 5.74
C ASP A 445 -2.64 13.73 6.41
N CYS A 446 -1.98 12.59 6.19
CA CYS A 446 -2.38 11.29 6.75
C CYS A 446 -2.26 11.17 8.28
N PHE A 447 -1.54 12.09 8.94
CA PHE A 447 -1.45 12.16 10.42
C PHE A 447 -2.45 13.16 11.03
N GLY A 448 -3.25 13.83 10.20
CA GLY A 448 -4.30 14.73 10.63
C GLY A 448 -3.87 16.19 10.82
N LEU A 449 -2.69 16.58 10.35
CA LEU A 449 -2.22 17.96 10.42
C LEU A 449 -2.97 18.83 9.41
N LYS A 450 -3.63 19.89 9.89
CA LYS A 450 -4.56 20.72 9.10
C LYS A 450 -3.88 21.94 8.50
N GLY A 451 -4.12 22.16 7.21
CA GLY A 451 -3.75 23.40 6.52
C GLY A 451 -4.66 24.57 6.84
N LYS A 452 -4.33 25.74 6.26
CA LYS A 452 -5.20 26.91 6.34
C LYS A 452 -6.53 26.62 5.66
N ALA A 453 -7.60 27.16 6.24
CA ALA A 453 -8.93 26.99 5.69
C ALA A 453 -9.13 27.85 4.44
N LEU A 454 -9.79 27.28 3.44
CA LEU A 454 -10.43 28.01 2.37
C LEU A 454 -11.90 28.20 2.76
N THR A 455 -12.41 29.44 2.71
CA THR A 455 -13.75 29.77 3.20
C THR A 455 -14.62 30.43 2.14
N ALA A 456 -15.92 30.20 2.25
CA ALA A 456 -16.94 30.90 1.48
C ALA A 456 -18.23 31.02 2.32
N SER A 457 -18.91 32.15 2.23
CA SER A 457 -20.20 32.36 2.88
C SER A 457 -21.33 32.03 1.91
N PHE A 458 -22.37 31.38 2.42
CA PHE A 458 -23.58 31.10 1.66
C PHE A 458 -24.79 31.21 2.57
N ASN A 459 -25.79 31.97 2.14
CA ASN A 459 -27.04 32.12 2.88
C ASN A 459 -27.94 30.91 2.59
N THR A 460 -28.18 30.08 3.61
CA THR A 460 -28.93 28.83 3.48
C THR A 460 -30.45 29.02 3.52
N GLU A 461 -30.95 30.25 3.73
CA GLU A 461 -32.38 30.61 3.68
C GLU A 461 -32.85 31.00 2.28
N THR A 462 -32.07 31.80 1.54
CA THR A 462 -32.60 32.64 0.45
C THR A 462 -32.19 32.25 -0.96
N ALA A 463 -31.39 31.20 -1.16
CA ALA A 463 -31.03 30.75 -2.52
C ALA A 463 -32.24 30.04 -3.17
N LYS A 464 -33.14 30.80 -3.82
CA LYS A 464 -34.26 30.27 -4.62
C LYS A 464 -33.77 29.20 -5.61
N ALA A 465 -34.58 28.15 -5.72
CA ALA A 465 -34.42 27.06 -6.68
C ALA A 465 -34.40 27.56 -8.13
#